data_AF-A0A0N4XZA8-F1
#
_entry.id   AF-A0A0N4XZA8-F1
#
_cell.length_a   1.000
_cell.length_b   1.000
_cell.length_c   1.000
_cell.angle_alpha   90.00
_cell.angle_beta   90.00
_cell.angle_gamma   90.00
#
_symmetry.space_group_name_H-M   'P 1'
#
loop_
_entity.id
_entity.type
_entity.pdbx_description
1 polymer ?
#
loop_
_entity_poly.entity_id
_entity_poly.type
_entity_poly.pdbx_seq_one_letter_code
_entity_poly.pdbx_strand_id
1 'polypeptide(L)'
;MALRPNQSENVPKVELSEEARLKQYKNVARHEDMRRRRNETSVEIRKQKGDELLMKRRNQLVEDEEEGELSDLDMKSMPTVSGRLTNEEIIKILCNNPTLVQMQTCFEALRRTLSRSKNPPVDEVIQCGLVNALVQALSVEDDKVRFEAAWALTNIVSGTSEQTVAAVEAGATPPLVKLTQSPNAGLAEQALWAVANIAGDSAQLRDYVIECNGVEAMMALVDRLDELEVSCARTLAWAFSNMCRHKNPHAPLSVLAVLSKGLAKIVAHPDKQVRQDACWAISYLTDGPDEQIALAKTSGVLPYVIQFLQDSDNMVAPALRVLGNMSTGNDELTQCVVDLKTLDEIIPLSERSKSTTVVKECCWLISNIIAGTQSQIQAVIDAGIMPFIIEVLRSGDFKCQFEASWAVANLAQGGNSKQILTLFQDNAIPSLCSALKQSNVDLLNNALETLYTLLTTIATCCPEKLDEARQAVEEADGLDYLERLQESESDKVCFFRKNFRRNNEVHIQVYTTAFRIIRDFFNDEDDEEEQKAPAGNQDVQYSF
;
A
#
# COMPACT_ATOMS: atom_id res chain seq x y z
N MET A 1 -59.96 7.17 -16.54
CA MET A 1 -60.31 8.58 -16.86
C MET A 1 -59.04 9.39 -16.66
N ALA A 2 -58.61 10.19 -17.64
CA ALA A 2 -57.33 10.91 -17.55
C ALA A 2 -57.42 12.16 -16.67
N LEU A 3 -56.28 12.62 -16.14
CA LEU A 3 -55.80 14.02 -16.18
C LEU A 3 -54.43 14.16 -15.46
N ARG A 4 -53.43 14.67 -16.18
CA ARG A 4 -52.25 15.42 -15.66
C ARG A 4 -52.69 16.91 -15.51
N PRO A 5 -52.03 17.81 -14.72
CA PRO A 5 -50.57 18.03 -14.64
C PRO A 5 -50.07 18.33 -13.17
N ASN A 6 -48.89 18.90 -12.84
CA ASN A 6 -47.82 19.52 -13.64
C ASN A 6 -46.41 19.48 -12.97
N GLN A 7 -45.38 19.90 -13.73
CA GLN A 7 -44.13 20.60 -13.35
C GLN A 7 -43.43 20.32 -12.00
N SER A 8 -42.26 19.68 -12.07
CA SER A 8 -41.14 19.84 -11.11
C SER A 8 -40.05 20.73 -11.72
N GLU A 9 -39.43 21.57 -10.91
CA GLU A 9 -38.48 22.59 -11.36
C GLU A 9 -37.17 22.02 -11.94
N ASN A 10 -36.67 22.67 -12.99
CA ASN A 10 -35.52 22.22 -13.75
C ASN A 10 -34.23 22.86 -13.21
N VAL A 11 -33.62 22.26 -12.19
CA VAL A 11 -32.29 22.67 -11.71
C VAL A 11 -31.24 22.22 -12.74
N PRO A 12 -30.45 23.13 -13.35
CA PRO A 12 -29.48 22.74 -14.34
C PRO A 12 -28.33 21.98 -13.68
N LYS A 13 -28.24 20.67 -13.96
CA LYS A 13 -26.99 19.94 -13.78
C LYS A 13 -25.95 20.58 -14.70
N VAL A 14 -24.90 21.15 -14.12
CA VAL A 14 -23.71 21.55 -14.88
C VAL A 14 -22.97 20.27 -15.26
N GLU A 15 -23.32 19.71 -16.41
CA GLU A 15 -22.52 18.66 -17.05
C GLU A 15 -21.22 19.29 -17.54
N LEU A 16 -20.17 19.19 -16.71
CA LEU A 16 -18.80 19.44 -17.14
C LEU A 16 -18.49 18.52 -18.32
N SER A 17 -17.99 19.10 -19.43
CA SER A 17 -17.70 18.33 -20.64
C SER A 17 -16.68 17.24 -20.37
N GLU A 18 -16.69 16.20 -21.22
CA GLU A 18 -15.75 15.09 -21.11
C GLU A 18 -14.28 15.57 -21.20
N GLU A 19 -14.02 16.65 -21.96
CA GLU A 19 -12.74 17.36 -21.99
C GLU A 19 -12.37 18.04 -20.67
N ALA A 20 -13.34 18.59 -19.92
CA ALA A 20 -13.09 19.17 -18.61
C ALA A 20 -12.74 18.09 -17.57
N ARG A 21 -13.37 16.92 -17.65
CA ARG A 21 -12.97 15.73 -16.88
C ARG A 21 -11.58 15.22 -17.27
N LEU A 22 -11.27 15.17 -18.57
CA LEU A 22 -9.96 14.76 -19.07
C LEU A 22 -8.82 15.68 -18.58
N LYS A 23 -9.09 16.98 -18.38
CA LYS A 23 -8.15 17.94 -17.79
C LYS A 23 -7.93 17.81 -16.27
N GLN A 24 -8.74 17.02 -15.57
CA GLN A 24 -8.59 16.76 -14.12
C GLN A 24 -7.80 15.49 -13.81
N TYR A 25 -7.46 14.70 -14.83
CA TYR A 25 -6.61 13.53 -14.67
C TYR A 25 -5.16 13.87 -15.02
N LYS A 26 -4.23 13.34 -14.19
CA LYS A 26 -2.80 13.35 -14.45
C LYS A 26 -2.46 12.89 -15.86
N ASN A 27 -1.35 13.44 -16.37
CA ASN A 27 -0.89 13.43 -17.76
C ASN A 27 -1.35 12.24 -18.61
N VAL A 28 -1.81 12.53 -19.84
CA VAL A 28 -2.62 11.63 -20.71
C VAL A 28 -1.89 10.38 -21.24
N ALA A 29 -0.70 10.03 -20.73
CA ALA A 29 0.07 8.81 -21.01
C ALA A 29 -0.56 7.52 -20.38
N ARG A 30 -1.88 7.36 -20.54
CA ARG A 30 -2.75 6.48 -19.73
C ARG A 30 -2.62 4.97 -19.97
N HIS A 31 -1.55 4.51 -20.62
CA HIS A 31 -1.36 3.10 -20.98
C HIS A 31 -0.42 2.31 -20.06
N GLU A 32 0.40 2.98 -19.24
CA GLU A 32 1.36 2.35 -18.32
C GLU A 32 0.84 2.27 -16.88
N ASP A 33 0.12 3.29 -16.38
CA ASP A 33 -0.56 3.24 -15.08
C ASP A 33 -1.56 2.07 -14.95
N MET A 34 -2.24 1.70 -16.04
CA MET A 34 -3.11 0.52 -16.08
C MET A 34 -2.32 -0.80 -15.97
N ARG A 35 -1.02 -0.82 -16.29
CA ARG A 35 -0.13 -1.97 -16.06
C ARG A 35 0.37 -1.99 -14.62
N ARG A 36 0.72 -0.83 -14.05
CA ARG A 36 1.10 -0.67 -12.63
C ARG A 36 0.06 -1.27 -11.69
N ARG A 37 -1.20 -0.80 -11.79
CA ARG A 37 -2.34 -1.33 -11.01
C ARG A 37 -2.52 -2.84 -11.17
N ARG A 38 -2.25 -3.42 -12.34
CA ARG A 38 -2.40 -4.88 -12.59
C ARG A 38 -1.24 -5.72 -12.05
N ASN A 39 0.00 -5.26 -12.17
CA ASN A 39 1.17 -5.98 -11.67
C ASN A 39 1.25 -5.91 -10.14
N GLU A 40 0.96 -4.74 -9.55
CA GLU A 40 0.83 -4.58 -8.10
C GLU A 40 -0.26 -5.51 -7.56
N THR A 41 -1.49 -5.48 -8.11
CA THR A 41 -2.57 -6.41 -7.72
C THR A 41 -2.13 -7.89 -7.79
N SER A 42 -1.39 -8.29 -8.82
CA SER A 42 -1.00 -9.70 -9.04
C SER A 42 0.14 -10.21 -8.14
N VAL A 43 0.94 -9.30 -7.58
CA VAL A 43 1.97 -9.59 -6.58
C VAL A 43 1.40 -9.44 -5.17
N GLU A 44 0.55 -8.45 -4.94
CA GLU A 44 -0.21 -8.26 -3.70
C GLU A 44 -1.06 -9.48 -3.37
N ILE A 45 -1.86 -10.03 -4.30
CA ILE A 45 -2.70 -11.22 -4.02
C ILE A 45 -1.89 -12.43 -3.48
N ARG A 46 -0.64 -12.60 -3.91
CA ARG A 46 0.23 -13.69 -3.43
C ARG A 46 0.91 -13.38 -2.09
N LYS A 47 1.13 -12.10 -1.79
CA LYS A 47 1.68 -11.65 -0.50
C LYS A 47 0.60 -11.56 0.59
N GLN A 48 -0.58 -11.05 0.22
CA GLN A 48 -1.79 -10.94 1.04
C GLN A 48 -2.14 -12.28 1.68
N LYS A 49 -2.18 -13.39 0.94
CA LYS A 49 -2.45 -14.73 1.52
C LYS A 49 -1.45 -15.20 2.59
N GLY A 50 -0.20 -14.72 2.57
CA GLY A 50 0.77 -14.97 3.63
C GLY A 50 0.58 -14.03 4.81
N ASP A 51 0.41 -12.74 4.52
CA ASP A 51 0.20 -11.67 5.51
C ASP A 51 -1.22 -11.75 6.16
N GLU A 52 -2.18 -12.46 5.59
CA GLU A 52 -3.52 -12.71 6.14
C GLU A 52 -3.45 -13.67 7.33
N LEU A 53 -2.71 -14.78 7.19
CA LEU A 53 -2.48 -15.76 8.27
C LEU A 53 -1.63 -15.19 9.41
N LEU A 54 -0.74 -14.25 9.12
CA LEU A 54 0.11 -13.58 10.13
C LEU A 54 -0.61 -12.48 10.92
N MET A 55 -1.77 -12.00 10.45
CA MET A 55 -2.46 -10.85 11.04
C MET A 55 -3.68 -11.22 11.92
N LYS A 56 -4.17 -12.45 11.87
CA LYS A 56 -5.16 -12.94 12.84
C LYS A 56 -4.52 -13.05 14.23
N ARG A 57 -5.03 -12.29 15.20
CA ARG A 57 -4.52 -12.30 16.57
C ARG A 57 -5.26 -13.38 17.37
N ARG A 58 -4.57 -14.42 17.85
CA ARG A 58 -5.11 -15.38 18.83
C ARG A 58 -4.85 -14.87 20.24
N ASN A 59 -5.84 -14.95 21.12
CA ASN A 59 -5.66 -14.56 22.53
C ASN A 59 -5.07 -15.75 23.32
N GLN A 60 -3.73 -15.82 23.33
CA GLN A 60 -2.94 -16.83 24.04
C GLN A 60 -2.80 -16.46 25.53
N LEU A 61 -2.82 -17.46 26.41
CA LEU A 61 -2.38 -17.27 27.78
C LEU A 61 -0.85 -17.26 27.80
N VAL A 62 -0.26 -16.22 28.40
CA VAL A 62 1.10 -16.31 28.95
C VAL A 62 0.96 -16.96 30.31
N GLU A 63 1.00 -18.29 30.35
CA GLU A 63 1.34 -19.02 31.57
C GLU A 63 2.88 -19.00 31.66
N ASP A 64 3.44 -18.57 32.78
CA ASP A 64 4.88 -18.40 32.95
C ASP A 64 5.64 -19.71 32.65
N GLU A 65 6.58 -19.67 31.70
CA GLU A 65 7.42 -20.82 31.34
C GLU A 65 8.50 -21.08 32.42
N GLU A 66 8.08 -21.63 33.57
CA GLU A 66 8.94 -22.32 34.54
C GLU A 66 8.67 -23.84 34.58
N GLU A 67 8.46 -24.48 33.43
CA GLU A 67 8.76 -25.92 33.30
C GLU A 67 10.24 -26.11 32.97
N GLY A 68 11.07 -25.98 34.00
CA GLY A 68 12.49 -26.32 33.92
C GLY A 68 12.69 -27.81 33.64
N GLU A 69 13.65 -28.12 32.76
CA GLU A 69 14.04 -29.50 32.44
C GLU A 69 14.47 -30.27 33.71
N LEU A 70 13.60 -31.15 34.21
CA LEU A 70 13.90 -32.09 35.27
C LEU A 70 13.61 -33.51 34.78
N SER A 71 14.69 -34.30 34.75
CA SER A 71 14.76 -35.65 34.20
C SER A 71 13.77 -36.62 34.84
N ASP A 72 13.35 -37.62 34.07
CA ASP A 72 12.77 -38.88 34.56
C ASP A 72 13.49 -39.37 35.82
N LEU A 73 12.75 -39.48 36.94
CA LEU A 73 12.90 -40.42 38.09
C LEU A 73 12.27 -39.83 39.37
N ASP A 74 10.94 -39.93 39.51
CA ASP A 74 10.31 -40.61 40.67
C ASP A 74 8.78 -40.45 40.67
N MET A 75 8.08 -41.56 40.41
CA MET A 75 6.62 -41.63 40.47
C MET A 75 6.16 -42.12 41.86
N LYS A 76 5.69 -41.21 42.73
CA LYS A 76 4.71 -41.55 43.78
C LYS A 76 3.98 -40.38 44.47
N SER A 77 2.64 -40.52 44.46
CA SER A 77 1.68 -40.05 45.48
C SER A 77 1.57 -38.57 45.82
N MET A 78 0.70 -37.85 45.10
CA MET A 78 -0.32 -36.93 45.65
C MET A 78 -1.53 -36.90 44.68
N PRO A 79 -2.79 -36.87 45.14
CA PRO A 79 -3.96 -36.89 44.26
C PRO A 79 -4.33 -35.49 43.77
N THR A 80 -3.69 -35.00 42.71
CA THR A 80 -4.16 -33.84 41.96
C THR A 80 -5.36 -34.23 41.07
N VAL A 81 -6.56 -33.76 41.43
CA VAL A 81 -7.75 -33.87 40.58
C VAL A 81 -7.61 -32.87 39.42
N SER A 82 -6.84 -33.23 38.41
CA SER A 82 -6.58 -32.42 37.20
C SER A 82 -7.03 -33.17 35.94
N GLY A 83 -8.28 -33.63 35.96
CA GLY A 83 -8.94 -34.13 34.76
C GLY A 83 -9.40 -32.96 33.89
N ARG A 84 -8.69 -32.69 32.79
CA ARG A 84 -9.21 -31.81 31.73
C ARG A 84 -10.44 -32.48 31.12
N LEU A 85 -11.60 -31.81 31.19
CA LEU A 85 -12.85 -32.33 30.63
C LEU A 85 -12.69 -32.62 29.13
N THR A 86 -13.17 -33.77 28.66
CA THR A 86 -13.19 -34.09 27.22
C THR A 86 -14.36 -33.41 26.50
N ASN A 87 -14.31 -33.35 25.18
CA ASN A 87 -15.42 -32.81 24.38
C ASN A 87 -16.73 -33.61 24.62
N GLU A 88 -16.67 -34.94 24.78
CA GLU A 88 -17.85 -35.76 25.09
C GLU A 88 -18.42 -35.47 26.48
N GLU A 89 -17.56 -35.26 27.49
CA GLU A 89 -17.98 -34.89 28.84
C GLU A 89 -18.65 -33.50 28.85
N ILE A 90 -18.09 -32.55 28.10
CA ILE A 90 -18.65 -31.19 27.95
C ILE A 90 -20.01 -31.24 27.27
N ILE A 91 -20.17 -31.97 26.16
CA ILE A 91 -21.48 -32.19 25.53
C ILE A 91 -22.47 -32.81 26.54
N LYS A 92 -22.04 -33.86 27.26
CA LYS A 92 -22.90 -34.56 28.21
C LYS A 92 -23.33 -33.68 29.39
N ILE A 93 -22.50 -32.74 29.84
CA ILE A 93 -22.87 -31.77 30.87
C ILE A 93 -23.84 -30.73 30.28
N LEU A 94 -23.51 -30.15 29.12
CA LEU A 94 -24.29 -29.07 28.51
C LEU A 94 -25.69 -29.50 28.04
N CYS A 95 -25.86 -30.76 27.63
CA CYS A 95 -27.17 -31.31 27.24
C CYS A 95 -28.09 -31.66 28.43
N ASN A 96 -27.61 -31.65 29.67
CA ASN A 96 -28.34 -32.11 30.85
C ASN A 96 -28.74 -30.98 31.82
N ASN A 97 -29.34 -29.90 31.30
CA ASN A 97 -29.76 -28.71 32.06
C ASN A 97 -28.65 -28.19 33.00
N PRO A 98 -27.49 -27.79 32.47
CA PRO A 98 -26.33 -27.41 33.27
C PRO A 98 -26.62 -26.19 34.16
N THR A 99 -26.10 -26.23 35.38
CA THR A 99 -26.02 -25.04 36.25
C THR A 99 -25.04 -24.01 35.67
N LEU A 100 -25.15 -22.74 36.10
CA LEU A 100 -24.21 -21.68 35.69
C LEU A 100 -22.74 -22.06 35.98
N VAL A 101 -22.46 -22.68 37.13
CA VAL A 101 -21.11 -23.15 37.49
C VAL A 101 -20.62 -24.22 36.49
N GLN A 102 -21.48 -25.17 36.11
CA GLN A 102 -21.15 -26.17 35.09
C GLN A 102 -20.91 -25.54 33.72
N MET A 103 -21.72 -24.57 33.31
CA MET A 103 -21.48 -23.81 32.06
C MET A 103 -20.11 -23.12 32.11
N GLN A 104 -19.81 -22.39 33.18
CA GLN A 104 -18.51 -21.71 33.35
C GLN A 104 -17.35 -22.70 33.26
N THR A 105 -17.39 -23.84 33.97
CA THR A 105 -16.33 -24.86 33.91
C THR A 105 -16.19 -25.47 32.50
N CYS A 106 -17.31 -25.76 31.82
CA CYS A 106 -17.30 -26.31 30.46
C CYS A 106 -16.70 -25.34 29.43
N PHE A 107 -17.12 -24.08 29.44
CA PHE A 107 -16.64 -23.09 28.46
C PHE A 107 -15.20 -22.65 28.77
N GLU A 108 -14.80 -22.57 30.04
CA GLU A 108 -13.40 -22.36 30.43
C GLU A 108 -12.50 -23.52 29.97
N ALA A 109 -12.96 -24.78 30.10
CA ALA A 109 -12.23 -25.95 29.61
C ALA A 109 -12.08 -25.96 28.08
N LEU A 110 -13.13 -25.57 27.34
CA LEU A 110 -13.06 -25.38 25.88
C LEU A 110 -12.07 -24.27 25.51
N ARG A 111 -12.20 -23.09 26.11
CA ARG A 111 -11.31 -21.95 25.88
C ARG A 111 -9.85 -22.34 26.11
N ARG A 112 -9.51 -22.91 27.27
CA ARG A 112 -8.15 -23.37 27.60
C ARG A 112 -7.61 -24.39 26.58
N THR A 113 -8.47 -25.28 26.08
CA THR A 113 -8.10 -26.26 25.05
C THR A 113 -7.84 -25.62 23.69
N LEU A 114 -8.60 -24.58 23.32
CA LEU A 114 -8.45 -23.80 22.09
C LEU A 114 -7.30 -22.77 22.15
N SER A 115 -6.86 -22.35 23.34
CA SER A 115 -5.76 -21.39 23.55
C SER A 115 -4.35 -21.98 23.31
N ARG A 116 -4.22 -23.28 23.00
CA ARG A 116 -2.91 -23.94 22.81
C ARG A 116 -2.15 -23.35 21.62
N SER A 117 -0.83 -23.15 21.80
CA SER A 117 0.06 -22.56 20.80
C SER A 117 0.29 -23.46 19.58
N LYS A 118 0.40 -24.79 19.80
CA LYS A 118 0.57 -25.80 18.74
C LYS A 118 -0.73 -26.61 18.58
N ASN A 119 -1.23 -26.67 17.35
CA ASN A 119 -2.38 -27.47 16.89
C ASN A 119 -3.57 -27.52 17.88
N PRO A 120 -4.25 -26.39 18.15
CA PRO A 120 -5.50 -26.42 18.91
C PRO A 120 -6.57 -27.25 18.15
N PRO A 121 -7.39 -28.06 18.84
CA PRO A 121 -8.36 -28.97 18.20
C PRO A 121 -9.63 -28.23 17.77
N VAL A 122 -9.48 -27.18 16.97
CA VAL A 122 -10.57 -26.31 16.51
C VAL A 122 -11.57 -27.11 15.67
N ASP A 123 -11.08 -27.94 14.75
CA ASP A 123 -11.93 -28.75 13.87
C ASP A 123 -12.73 -29.81 14.64
N GLU A 124 -12.17 -30.37 15.73
CA GLU A 124 -12.89 -31.30 16.61
C GLU A 124 -14.04 -30.59 17.34
N VAL A 125 -13.80 -29.39 17.87
CA VAL A 125 -14.84 -28.57 18.53
C VAL A 125 -15.96 -28.18 17.55
N ILE A 126 -15.62 -27.92 16.29
CA ILE A 126 -16.59 -27.69 15.20
C ILE A 126 -17.40 -28.96 14.90
N GLN A 127 -16.73 -30.10 14.66
CA GLN A 127 -17.37 -31.38 14.34
C GLN A 127 -18.27 -31.90 15.48
N CYS A 128 -17.89 -31.64 16.73
CA CYS A 128 -18.69 -31.93 17.92
C CYS A 128 -19.93 -31.02 18.08
N GLY A 129 -20.11 -30.00 17.22
CA GLY A 129 -21.23 -29.07 17.29
C GLY A 129 -21.17 -28.07 18.46
N LEU A 130 -20.06 -28.04 19.20
CA LEU A 130 -19.89 -27.22 20.42
C LEU A 130 -19.84 -25.71 20.13
N VAL A 131 -19.59 -25.32 18.88
CA VAL A 131 -19.74 -23.92 18.41
C VAL A 131 -21.15 -23.40 18.66
N ASN A 132 -22.20 -24.20 18.41
CA ASN A 132 -23.58 -23.78 18.67
C ASN A 132 -23.83 -23.53 20.17
N ALA A 133 -23.23 -24.35 21.04
CA ALA A 133 -23.32 -24.16 22.49
C ALA A 133 -22.59 -22.88 22.94
N LEU A 134 -21.43 -22.58 22.33
CA LEU A 134 -20.70 -21.33 22.56
C LEU A 134 -21.50 -20.10 22.12
N VAL A 135 -22.17 -20.15 20.96
CA VAL A 135 -23.02 -19.04 20.50
C VAL A 135 -24.24 -18.84 21.41
N GLN A 136 -24.88 -19.92 21.87
CA GLN A 136 -25.98 -19.85 22.84
C GLN A 136 -25.51 -19.27 24.19
N ALA A 137 -24.31 -19.62 24.64
CA ALA A 137 -23.71 -19.11 25.88
C ALA A 137 -23.54 -17.58 25.91
N LEU A 138 -23.34 -16.93 24.76
CA LEU A 138 -23.29 -15.46 24.65
C LEU A 138 -24.59 -14.77 25.11
N SER A 139 -25.72 -15.48 25.11
CA SER A 139 -27.02 -14.95 25.56
C SER A 139 -27.30 -15.18 27.05
N VAL A 140 -26.58 -16.09 27.72
CA VAL A 140 -26.79 -16.42 29.14
C VAL A 140 -26.54 -15.20 30.02
N GLU A 141 -27.38 -14.95 31.03
CA GLU A 141 -27.27 -13.79 31.94
C GLU A 141 -26.19 -13.98 33.03
N ASP A 142 -24.99 -14.36 32.61
CA ASP A 142 -23.79 -14.47 33.45
C ASP A 142 -22.57 -14.00 32.65
N ASP A 143 -21.88 -12.96 33.14
CA ASP A 143 -20.76 -12.36 32.43
C ASP A 143 -19.55 -13.31 32.30
N LYS A 144 -19.34 -14.23 33.25
CA LYS A 144 -18.25 -15.22 33.13
C LYS A 144 -18.57 -16.24 32.04
N VAL A 145 -19.80 -16.76 31.98
CA VAL A 145 -20.25 -17.64 30.88
C VAL A 145 -20.04 -16.95 29.52
N ARG A 146 -20.49 -15.70 29.38
CA ARG A 146 -20.33 -14.91 28.16
C ARG A 146 -18.86 -14.69 27.79
N PHE A 147 -18.01 -14.37 28.76
CA PHE A 147 -16.59 -14.09 28.56
C PHE A 147 -15.80 -15.34 28.11
N GLU A 148 -15.97 -16.46 28.80
CA GLU A 148 -15.34 -17.73 28.43
C GLU A 148 -15.79 -18.17 27.02
N ALA A 149 -17.08 -18.02 26.71
CA ALA A 149 -17.62 -18.33 25.39
C ALA A 149 -17.11 -17.40 24.28
N ALA A 150 -17.05 -16.09 24.52
CA ALA A 150 -16.52 -15.11 23.57
C ALA A 150 -15.02 -15.32 23.29
N TRP A 151 -14.22 -15.67 24.31
CA TRP A 151 -12.80 -15.99 24.12
C TRP A 151 -12.62 -17.32 23.37
N ALA A 152 -13.38 -18.37 23.71
CA ALA A 152 -13.36 -19.62 22.95
C ALA A 152 -13.71 -19.40 21.47
N LEU A 153 -14.74 -18.61 21.17
CA LEU A 153 -15.08 -18.19 19.80
C LEU A 153 -13.97 -17.37 19.16
N THR A 154 -13.34 -16.44 19.89
CA THR A 154 -12.18 -15.66 19.40
C THR A 154 -11.04 -16.56 18.94
N ASN A 155 -10.74 -17.62 19.68
CA ASN A 155 -9.72 -18.59 19.30
C ASN A 155 -10.11 -19.37 18.03
N ILE A 156 -11.39 -19.72 17.86
CA ILE A 156 -11.90 -20.37 16.64
C ILE A 156 -11.77 -19.45 15.42
N VAL A 157 -12.23 -18.20 15.51
CA VAL A 157 -12.14 -17.23 14.39
C VAL A 157 -10.72 -16.72 14.11
N SER A 158 -9.78 -16.90 15.06
CA SER A 158 -8.34 -16.72 14.83
C SER A 158 -7.69 -17.86 14.01
N GLY A 159 -8.46 -18.89 13.65
CA GLY A 159 -8.02 -20.04 12.88
C GLY A 159 -8.07 -19.83 11.36
N THR A 160 -8.31 -20.91 10.62
CA THR A 160 -8.47 -20.84 9.15
C THR A 160 -9.76 -20.12 8.76
N SER A 161 -9.92 -19.79 7.48
CA SER A 161 -11.16 -19.15 6.99
C SER A 161 -12.35 -20.09 7.09
N GLU A 162 -12.17 -21.41 6.90
CA GLU A 162 -13.22 -22.41 7.11
C GLU A 162 -13.68 -22.44 8.58
N GLN A 163 -12.75 -22.38 9.53
CA GLN A 163 -13.04 -22.33 10.96
C GLN A 163 -13.75 -21.02 11.36
N THR A 164 -13.40 -19.92 10.69
CA THR A 164 -14.04 -18.61 10.86
C THR A 164 -15.48 -18.63 10.32
N VAL A 165 -15.67 -19.14 9.10
CA VAL A 165 -16.99 -19.32 8.47
C VAL A 165 -17.89 -20.23 9.31
N ALA A 166 -17.38 -21.34 9.85
CA ALA A 166 -18.15 -22.23 10.72
C ALA A 166 -18.71 -21.53 11.97
N ALA A 167 -17.95 -20.60 12.57
CA ALA A 167 -18.45 -19.78 13.69
C ALA A 167 -19.49 -18.74 13.26
N VAL A 168 -19.31 -18.15 12.07
CA VAL A 168 -20.25 -17.18 11.48
C VAL A 168 -21.57 -17.85 11.10
N GLU A 169 -21.54 -19.01 10.44
CA GLU A 169 -22.71 -19.82 10.07
C GLU A 169 -23.48 -20.34 11.29
N ALA A 170 -22.79 -20.61 12.40
CA ALA A 170 -23.41 -20.91 13.69
C ALA A 170 -24.09 -19.69 14.37
N GLY A 171 -24.00 -18.49 13.78
CA GLY A 171 -24.65 -17.28 14.24
C GLY A 171 -23.87 -16.47 15.29
N ALA A 172 -22.54 -16.62 15.36
CA ALA A 172 -21.74 -15.91 16.37
C ALA A 172 -21.70 -14.38 16.20
N THR A 173 -21.79 -13.86 14.98
CA THR A 173 -21.50 -12.43 14.71
C THR A 173 -22.47 -11.46 15.39
N PRO A 174 -23.82 -11.58 15.26
CA PRO A 174 -24.73 -10.63 15.90
C PRO A 174 -24.61 -10.52 17.44
N PRO A 175 -24.52 -11.62 18.23
CA PRO A 175 -24.33 -11.50 19.67
C PRO A 175 -22.93 -10.97 20.03
N LEU A 176 -21.87 -11.31 19.29
CA LEU A 176 -20.54 -10.74 19.51
C LEU A 176 -20.53 -9.22 19.27
N VAL A 177 -21.12 -8.75 18.16
CA VAL A 177 -21.26 -7.30 17.88
C VAL A 177 -22.00 -6.60 19.01
N LYS A 178 -23.13 -7.16 19.49
CA LYS A 178 -23.88 -6.61 20.63
C LYS A 178 -23.04 -6.56 21.92
N LEU A 179 -22.22 -7.58 22.20
CA LEU A 179 -21.41 -7.65 23.41
C LEU A 179 -20.25 -6.64 23.44
N THR A 180 -19.82 -6.08 22.31
CA THR A 180 -18.85 -4.97 22.28
C THR A 180 -19.34 -3.72 23.02
N GLN A 181 -20.65 -3.57 23.22
CA GLN A 181 -21.27 -2.49 24.00
C GLN A 181 -21.59 -2.89 25.46
N SER A 182 -21.07 -4.02 25.93
CA SER A 182 -21.26 -4.46 27.32
C SER A 182 -20.75 -3.41 28.33
N PRO A 183 -21.43 -3.21 29.48
CA PRO A 183 -20.89 -2.40 30.58
C PRO A 183 -19.66 -3.05 31.23
N ASN A 184 -19.44 -4.35 31.01
CA ASN A 184 -18.24 -5.06 31.45
C ASN A 184 -17.14 -4.90 30.40
N ALA A 185 -16.13 -4.07 30.70
CA ALA A 185 -15.06 -3.69 29.77
C ALA A 185 -14.27 -4.89 29.22
N GLY A 186 -13.94 -5.88 30.06
CA GLY A 186 -13.22 -7.09 29.61
C GLY A 186 -14.05 -7.94 28.66
N LEU A 187 -15.37 -8.03 28.88
CA LEU A 187 -16.28 -8.71 27.95
C LEU A 187 -16.46 -7.92 26.64
N ALA A 188 -16.53 -6.59 26.71
CA ALA A 188 -16.60 -5.73 25.54
C ALA A 188 -15.34 -5.84 24.67
N GLU A 189 -14.15 -5.80 25.26
CA GLU A 189 -12.88 -6.00 24.55
C GLU A 189 -12.79 -7.41 23.95
N GLN A 190 -13.12 -8.46 24.71
CA GLN A 190 -13.04 -9.83 24.22
C GLN A 190 -14.01 -10.09 23.06
N ALA A 191 -15.20 -9.49 23.08
CA ALA A 191 -16.14 -9.53 21.97
C ALA A 191 -15.64 -8.74 20.75
N LEU A 192 -15.04 -7.56 20.97
CA LEU A 192 -14.46 -6.74 19.91
C LEU A 192 -13.30 -7.46 19.21
N TRP A 193 -12.46 -8.18 19.95
CA TRP A 193 -11.39 -9.02 19.39
C TRP A 193 -11.96 -10.09 18.46
N ALA A 194 -13.04 -10.78 18.87
CA ALA A 194 -13.72 -11.76 18.01
C ALA A 194 -14.25 -11.12 16.72
N VAL A 195 -14.95 -9.97 16.83
CA VAL A 195 -15.46 -9.21 15.69
C VAL A 195 -14.33 -8.74 14.76
N ALA A 196 -13.20 -8.30 15.31
CA ALA A 196 -12.04 -7.87 14.54
C ALA A 196 -11.37 -9.02 13.77
N ASN A 197 -11.28 -10.22 14.35
CA ASN A 197 -10.82 -11.42 13.63
C ASN A 197 -11.78 -11.80 12.48
N ILE A 198 -13.09 -11.77 12.71
CA ILE A 198 -14.11 -12.05 11.67
C ILE A 198 -14.00 -11.03 10.53
N ALA A 199 -13.96 -9.73 10.85
CA ALA A 199 -13.84 -8.65 9.86
C ALA A 199 -12.49 -8.63 9.13
N GLY A 200 -11.44 -9.25 9.70
CA GLY A 200 -10.09 -9.33 9.13
C GLY A 200 -9.80 -10.57 8.30
N ASP A 201 -10.73 -11.54 8.22
CA ASP A 201 -10.56 -12.78 7.47
C ASP A 201 -10.81 -12.60 5.96
N SER A 202 -11.89 -11.91 5.59
CA SER A 202 -12.27 -11.73 4.20
C SER A 202 -13.21 -10.54 4.01
N ALA A 203 -13.29 -10.02 2.78
CA ALA A 203 -14.20 -8.93 2.43
C ALA A 203 -15.68 -9.29 2.69
N GLN A 204 -16.06 -10.55 2.44
CA GLN A 204 -17.40 -11.07 2.69
C GLN A 204 -17.75 -11.06 4.18
N LEU A 205 -16.84 -11.50 5.05
CA LEU A 205 -17.08 -11.51 6.49
C LEU A 205 -16.99 -10.11 7.12
N ARG A 206 -16.15 -9.21 6.59
CA ARG A 206 -16.22 -7.77 6.87
C ARG A 206 -17.60 -7.21 6.54
N ASP A 207 -18.13 -7.48 5.35
CA ASP A 207 -19.42 -6.93 4.92
C ASP A 207 -20.57 -7.51 5.76
N TYR A 208 -20.49 -8.77 6.18
CA TYR A 208 -21.43 -9.34 7.15
C TYR A 208 -21.33 -8.69 8.55
N VAL A 209 -20.13 -8.31 9.01
CA VAL A 209 -19.96 -7.52 10.25
C VAL A 209 -20.61 -6.13 10.10
N ILE A 210 -20.53 -5.50 8.92
CA ILE A 210 -21.24 -4.25 8.62
C ILE A 210 -22.76 -4.46 8.71
N GLU A 211 -23.30 -5.50 8.06
CA GLU A 211 -24.74 -5.85 8.11
C GLU A 211 -25.23 -6.13 9.55
N CYS A 212 -24.35 -6.62 10.43
CA CYS A 212 -24.64 -6.83 11.85
C CYS A 212 -24.61 -5.56 12.71
N ASN A 213 -24.46 -4.35 12.13
CA ASN A 213 -24.25 -3.06 12.82
C ASN A 213 -22.89 -2.96 13.53
N GLY A 214 -21.85 -3.63 13.02
CA GLY A 214 -20.51 -3.60 13.59
C GLY A 214 -19.85 -2.22 13.54
N VAL A 215 -20.23 -1.37 12.57
CA VAL A 215 -19.70 -0.01 12.44
C VAL A 215 -20.23 0.89 13.55
N GLU A 216 -21.53 0.83 13.81
CA GLU A 216 -22.23 1.54 14.88
C GLU A 216 -21.68 1.11 16.25
N ALA A 217 -21.43 -0.19 16.42
CA ALA A 217 -20.81 -0.76 17.61
C ALA A 217 -19.39 -0.19 17.86
N MET A 218 -18.54 -0.17 16.82
CA MET A 218 -17.20 0.42 16.90
C MET A 218 -17.22 1.93 17.14
N MET A 219 -18.16 2.66 16.53
CA MET A 219 -18.29 4.11 16.73
C MET A 219 -18.75 4.47 18.16
N ALA A 220 -19.61 3.65 18.79
CA ALA A 220 -20.00 3.82 20.18
C ALA A 220 -18.85 3.59 21.20
N LEU A 221 -17.80 2.87 20.80
CA LEU A 221 -16.54 2.78 21.55
C LEU A 221 -15.65 4.00 21.30
N VAL A 222 -15.56 4.46 20.04
CA VAL A 222 -14.83 5.70 19.67
C VAL A 222 -15.38 6.94 20.37
N ASP A 223 -16.68 7.02 20.62
CA ASP A 223 -17.29 8.14 21.35
C ASP A 223 -16.95 8.19 22.84
N ARG A 224 -16.38 7.10 23.38
CA ARG A 224 -15.86 7.00 24.75
C ARG A 224 -14.38 6.58 24.79
N LEU A 225 -13.63 6.86 23.72
CA LEU A 225 -12.25 6.39 23.54
C LEU A 225 -11.34 6.73 24.74
N ASP A 226 -11.49 7.93 25.32
CA ASP A 226 -10.71 8.40 26.47
C ASP A 226 -11.06 7.69 27.79
N GLU A 227 -12.18 6.96 27.84
CA GLU A 227 -12.63 6.14 28.99
C GLU A 227 -12.19 4.68 28.87
N LEU A 228 -11.70 4.25 27.69
CA LEU A 228 -11.34 2.85 27.44
C LEU A 228 -9.98 2.51 28.05
N GLU A 229 -9.83 1.26 28.49
CA GLU A 229 -8.52 0.70 28.77
C GLU A 229 -7.67 0.66 27.48
N VAL A 230 -6.36 0.89 27.62
CA VAL A 230 -5.44 1.00 26.48
C VAL A 230 -5.38 -0.29 25.65
N SER A 231 -5.64 -1.46 26.26
CA SER A 231 -5.82 -2.74 25.56
C SER A 231 -7.00 -2.67 24.59
N CYS A 232 -8.17 -2.28 25.09
CA CYS A 232 -9.39 -2.12 24.31
C CYS A 232 -9.22 -1.08 23.20
N ALA A 233 -8.55 0.05 23.48
CA ALA A 233 -8.23 1.07 22.47
C ALA A 233 -7.32 0.53 21.34
N ARG A 234 -6.33 -0.34 21.66
CA ARG A 234 -5.50 -1.02 20.65
C ARG A 234 -6.30 -2.03 19.84
N THR A 235 -7.16 -2.81 20.49
CA THR A 235 -8.08 -3.76 19.84
C THR A 235 -9.05 -3.04 18.91
N LEU A 236 -9.53 -1.85 19.29
CA LEU A 236 -10.38 -0.98 18.46
C LEU A 236 -9.64 -0.43 17.24
N ALA A 237 -8.43 0.11 17.41
CA ALA A 237 -7.62 0.60 16.29
C ALA A 237 -7.30 -0.52 15.27
N TRP A 238 -6.99 -1.71 15.76
CA TRP A 238 -6.78 -2.89 14.93
C TRP A 238 -8.07 -3.34 14.23
N ALA A 239 -9.24 -3.28 14.89
CA ALA A 239 -10.53 -3.53 14.27
C ALA A 239 -10.81 -2.57 13.10
N PHE A 240 -10.59 -1.26 13.29
CA PHE A 240 -10.69 -0.25 12.22
C PHE A 240 -9.75 -0.55 11.04
N SER A 241 -8.54 -1.03 11.32
CA SER A 241 -7.57 -1.46 10.29
C SER A 241 -8.12 -2.62 9.45
N ASN A 242 -8.65 -3.66 10.09
CA ASN A 242 -9.28 -4.81 9.41
C ASN A 242 -10.51 -4.40 8.57
N MET A 243 -11.34 -3.47 9.07
CA MET A 243 -12.49 -2.94 8.33
C MET A 243 -12.09 -2.21 7.04
N CYS A 244 -10.93 -1.55 7.01
CA CYS A 244 -10.45 -0.83 5.82
C CYS A 244 -9.63 -1.71 4.85
N ARG A 245 -9.05 -2.83 5.32
CA ARG A 245 -7.97 -3.60 4.66
C ARG A 245 -8.27 -4.15 3.26
N HIS A 246 -9.44 -4.75 3.05
CA HIS A 246 -9.68 -5.55 1.84
C HIS A 246 -10.01 -4.68 0.62
N LYS A 247 -9.32 -4.89 -0.50
CA LYS A 247 -9.50 -4.12 -1.75
C LYS A 247 -10.56 -4.70 -2.71
N ASN A 248 -10.86 -5.99 -2.62
CA ASN A 248 -11.66 -6.71 -3.62
C ASN A 248 -12.84 -7.47 -2.99
N PRO A 249 -14.01 -6.82 -2.77
CA PRO A 249 -14.27 -5.38 -2.91
C PRO A 249 -13.81 -4.57 -1.68
N HIS A 250 -13.57 -3.28 -1.88
CA HIS A 250 -13.51 -2.29 -0.79
C HIS A 250 -14.82 -2.26 0.02
N ALA A 251 -14.74 -1.81 1.27
CA ALA A 251 -15.94 -1.53 2.04
C ALA A 251 -16.75 -0.40 1.36
N PRO A 252 -18.09 -0.34 1.53
CA PRO A 252 -18.89 0.72 0.92
C PRO A 252 -18.39 2.11 1.29
N LEU A 253 -18.37 3.05 0.33
CA LEU A 253 -17.85 4.41 0.55
C LEU A 253 -18.55 5.14 1.71
N SER A 254 -19.85 4.88 1.91
CA SER A 254 -20.63 5.38 3.06
C SER A 254 -20.09 4.89 4.41
N VAL A 255 -19.64 3.64 4.49
CA VAL A 255 -19.03 3.05 5.69
C VAL A 255 -17.64 3.62 5.90
N LEU A 256 -16.81 3.71 4.85
CA LEU A 256 -15.49 4.34 4.92
C LEU A 256 -15.59 5.82 5.37
N ALA A 257 -16.64 6.54 4.98
CA ALA A 257 -16.89 7.92 5.40
C ALA A 257 -17.36 8.07 6.86
N VAL A 258 -17.83 6.99 7.51
CA VAL A 258 -18.07 6.93 8.96
C VAL A 258 -16.76 6.55 9.67
N LEU A 259 -16.08 5.51 9.20
CA LEU A 259 -14.82 5.05 9.77
C LEU A 259 -13.72 6.12 9.73
N SER A 260 -13.64 6.94 8.68
CA SER A 260 -12.65 8.04 8.59
C SER A 260 -12.82 9.08 9.70
N LYS A 261 -14.06 9.36 10.15
CA LYS A 261 -14.33 10.23 11.30
C LYS A 261 -13.90 9.60 12.61
N GLY A 262 -14.05 8.27 12.74
CA GLY A 262 -13.54 7.53 13.89
C GLY A 262 -12.01 7.55 13.94
N LEU A 263 -11.36 7.32 12.79
CA LEU A 263 -9.90 7.38 12.66
C LEU A 263 -9.32 8.74 13.05
N ALA A 264 -10.03 9.85 12.79
CA ALA A 264 -9.61 11.18 13.24
C ALA A 264 -9.50 11.33 14.77
N LYS A 265 -10.31 10.59 15.54
CA LYS A 265 -10.16 10.49 17.01
C LYS A 265 -9.04 9.51 17.40
N ILE A 266 -9.04 8.31 16.81
CA ILE A 266 -8.10 7.23 17.17
C ILE A 266 -6.63 7.62 16.86
N VAL A 267 -6.37 8.32 15.75
CA VAL A 267 -5.01 8.73 15.34
C VAL A 267 -4.37 9.74 16.30
N ALA A 268 -5.19 10.46 17.07
CA ALA A 268 -4.74 11.44 18.07
C ALA A 268 -4.39 10.81 19.44
N HIS A 269 -4.64 9.52 19.63
CA HIS A 269 -4.51 8.85 20.92
C HIS A 269 -3.05 8.80 21.44
N PRO A 270 -2.79 8.93 22.76
CA PRO A 270 -1.44 8.98 23.32
C PRO A 270 -0.65 7.66 23.20
N ASP A 271 -1.31 6.50 23.14
CA ASP A 271 -0.63 5.21 22.95
C ASP A 271 -0.08 5.02 21.53
N LYS A 272 1.18 4.56 21.43
CA LYS A 272 1.88 4.40 20.15
C LYS A 272 1.33 3.27 19.28
N GLN A 273 0.90 2.14 19.88
CA GLN A 273 0.33 1.02 19.11
C GLN A 273 -1.04 1.42 18.53
N VAL A 274 -1.87 2.14 19.29
CA VAL A 274 -3.14 2.71 18.79
C VAL A 274 -2.91 3.58 17.56
N ARG A 275 -1.94 4.52 17.60
CA ARG A 275 -1.61 5.36 16.44
C ARG A 275 -1.06 4.57 15.25
N GLN A 276 -0.27 3.53 15.51
CA GLN A 276 0.29 2.68 14.45
C GLN A 276 -0.80 1.89 13.72
N ASP A 277 -1.68 1.19 14.45
CA ASP A 277 -2.80 0.45 13.87
C ASP A 277 -3.80 1.41 13.16
N ALA A 278 -4.03 2.61 13.70
CA ALA A 278 -4.83 3.65 13.04
C ALA A 278 -4.19 4.18 11.75
N CYS A 279 -2.87 4.38 11.70
CA CYS A 279 -2.18 4.81 10.48
C CYS A 279 -2.19 3.72 9.40
N TRP A 280 -2.09 2.44 9.77
CA TRP A 280 -2.35 1.34 8.84
C TRP A 280 -3.78 1.38 8.30
N ALA A 281 -4.79 1.63 9.15
CA ALA A 281 -6.18 1.80 8.71
C ALA A 281 -6.35 2.99 7.73
N ILE A 282 -5.66 4.12 7.96
CA ILE A 282 -5.65 5.27 7.03
C ILE A 282 -4.91 4.91 5.72
N SER A 283 -3.86 4.08 5.79
CA SER A 283 -3.16 3.61 4.58
C SER A 283 -4.08 2.78 3.68
N TYR A 284 -4.90 1.90 4.26
CA TYR A 284 -5.92 1.15 3.52
C TYR A 284 -7.09 2.04 3.07
N LEU A 285 -7.51 3.02 3.90
CA LEU A 285 -8.51 4.01 3.52
C LEU A 285 -8.08 4.81 2.28
N THR A 286 -6.80 5.13 2.12
CA THR A 286 -6.26 5.85 0.95
C THR A 286 -5.90 4.95 -0.24
N ASP A 287 -5.99 3.63 -0.11
CA ASP A 287 -5.70 2.68 -1.18
C ASP A 287 -7.00 2.42 -1.97
N GLY A 288 -7.34 3.26 -2.95
CA GLY A 288 -8.63 3.19 -3.64
C GLY A 288 -8.86 4.27 -4.71
N PRO A 289 -10.11 4.46 -5.18
CA PRO A 289 -10.46 5.53 -6.10
C PRO A 289 -10.47 6.91 -5.41
N ASP A 290 -10.36 7.98 -6.20
CA ASP A 290 -10.25 9.37 -5.74
C ASP A 290 -11.30 9.77 -4.68
N GLU A 291 -12.56 9.32 -4.81
CA GLU A 291 -13.63 9.63 -3.85
C GLU A 291 -13.37 9.02 -2.46
N GLN A 292 -12.71 7.85 -2.42
CA GLN A 292 -12.28 7.18 -1.20
C GLN A 292 -11.01 7.86 -0.63
N ILE A 293 -10.04 8.21 -1.47
CA ILE A 293 -8.82 8.94 -1.05
C ILE A 293 -9.19 10.28 -0.41
N ALA A 294 -10.16 10.99 -0.98
CA ALA A 294 -10.67 12.26 -0.47
C ALA A 294 -11.20 12.18 0.99
N LEU A 295 -11.59 11.00 1.48
CA LEU A 295 -12.02 10.83 2.87
C LEU A 295 -10.91 11.10 3.88
N ALA A 296 -9.64 10.84 3.55
CA ALA A 296 -8.51 11.17 4.41
C ALA A 296 -8.29 12.70 4.49
N LYS A 297 -8.49 13.41 3.37
CA LYS A 297 -8.48 14.89 3.33
C LYS A 297 -9.62 15.49 4.16
N THR A 298 -10.85 14.98 4.02
CA THR A 298 -12.03 15.56 4.70
C THR A 298 -12.19 15.16 6.16
N SER A 299 -11.54 14.08 6.61
CA SER A 299 -11.57 13.65 8.02
C SER A 299 -10.57 14.38 8.92
N GLY A 300 -9.58 15.06 8.34
CA GLY A 300 -8.56 15.79 9.11
C GLY A 300 -7.47 14.91 9.72
N VAL A 301 -7.27 13.67 9.24
CA VAL A 301 -6.21 12.77 9.74
C VAL A 301 -4.80 13.18 9.29
N LEU A 302 -4.67 13.91 8.18
CA LEU A 302 -3.38 14.13 7.50
C LEU A 302 -2.32 14.90 8.32
N PRO A 303 -2.65 15.91 9.16
CA PRO A 303 -1.66 16.57 10.02
C PRO A 303 -0.94 15.60 10.97
N TYR A 304 -1.63 14.56 11.46
CA TYR A 304 -1.01 13.51 12.29
C TYR A 304 -0.10 12.60 11.46
N VAL A 305 -0.48 12.29 10.22
CA VAL A 305 0.31 11.49 9.28
C VAL A 305 1.67 12.14 8.97
N ILE A 306 1.72 13.47 8.84
CA ILE A 306 2.99 14.20 8.66
C ILE A 306 3.87 14.10 9.91
N GLN A 307 3.30 14.31 11.10
CA GLN A 307 4.05 14.18 12.36
C GLN A 307 4.66 12.78 12.54
N PHE A 308 4.03 11.74 12.00
CA PHE A 308 4.53 10.36 12.04
C PHE A 308 5.78 10.12 11.19
N LEU A 309 6.10 11.00 10.23
CA LEU A 309 7.39 10.97 9.52
C LEU A 309 8.58 11.27 10.43
N GLN A 310 8.37 11.88 11.59
CA GLN A 310 9.41 12.22 12.58
C GLN A 310 9.57 11.15 13.69
N ASP A 311 8.68 10.16 13.77
CA ASP A 311 8.77 9.03 14.72
C ASP A 311 9.70 7.90 14.16
N SER A 312 9.73 6.74 14.81
CA SER A 312 10.48 5.54 14.41
C SER A 312 10.02 4.94 13.08
N ASP A 313 10.90 4.26 12.35
CA ASP A 313 10.67 3.61 11.06
C ASP A 313 9.38 2.74 10.99
N ASN A 314 9.00 2.06 12.08
CA ASN A 314 7.75 1.28 12.19
C ASN A 314 6.47 2.11 11.99
N MET A 315 6.54 3.42 12.25
CA MET A 315 5.47 4.41 12.16
C MET A 315 5.56 5.21 10.84
N VAL A 316 6.80 5.44 10.36
CA VAL A 316 7.10 6.05 9.06
C VAL A 316 6.51 5.25 7.90
N ALA A 317 6.65 3.92 7.90
CA ALA A 317 6.23 3.08 6.77
C ALA A 317 4.72 3.24 6.40
N PRO A 318 3.75 3.11 7.32
CA PRO A 318 2.35 3.40 6.99
C PRO A 318 2.10 4.88 6.69
N ALA A 319 2.84 5.83 7.31
CA ALA A 319 2.67 7.25 7.05
C ALA A 319 3.08 7.65 5.62
N LEU A 320 4.25 7.21 5.15
CA LEU A 320 4.66 7.36 3.75
C LEU A 320 3.67 6.69 2.79
N ARG A 321 3.13 5.52 3.16
CA ARG A 321 2.11 4.85 2.34
C ARG A 321 0.86 5.70 2.17
N VAL A 322 0.34 6.33 3.23
CA VAL A 322 -0.81 7.24 3.15
C VAL A 322 -0.54 8.39 2.16
N LEU A 323 0.61 9.05 2.29
CA LEU A 323 0.95 10.22 1.48
C LEU A 323 1.20 9.85 0.01
N GLY A 324 1.86 8.72 -0.24
CA GLY A 324 2.08 8.22 -1.58
C GLY A 324 0.80 7.72 -2.25
N ASN A 325 -0.07 7.02 -1.50
CA ASN A 325 -1.42 6.64 -1.94
C ASN A 325 -2.23 7.89 -2.32
N MET A 326 -2.24 8.93 -1.48
CA MET A 326 -2.88 10.21 -1.81
C MET A 326 -2.36 10.83 -3.09
N SER A 327 -1.06 10.70 -3.35
CA SER A 327 -0.40 11.20 -4.56
C SER A 327 -0.70 10.35 -5.81
N THR A 328 -1.34 9.17 -5.69
CA THR A 328 -1.84 8.41 -6.85
C THR A 328 -3.19 8.89 -7.38
N GLY A 329 -3.92 9.70 -6.61
CA GLY A 329 -5.16 10.33 -7.04
C GLY A 329 -4.93 11.52 -7.98
N ASN A 330 -6.01 12.26 -8.26
CA ASN A 330 -5.95 13.50 -9.03
C ASN A 330 -5.02 14.58 -8.43
N ASP A 331 -4.84 15.65 -9.19
CA ASP A 331 -3.96 16.76 -8.84
C ASP A 331 -4.38 17.52 -7.58
N GLU A 332 -5.67 17.58 -7.22
CA GLU A 332 -6.14 18.23 -5.98
C GLU A 332 -5.83 17.43 -4.70
N LEU A 333 -5.76 16.11 -4.83
CA LEU A 333 -5.33 15.19 -3.77
C LEU A 333 -3.80 15.24 -3.62
N THR A 334 -3.08 15.30 -4.74
CA THR A 334 -1.63 15.48 -4.78
C THR A 334 -1.22 16.84 -4.21
N GLN A 335 -1.95 17.91 -4.56
CA GLN A 335 -1.70 19.24 -4.00
C GLN A 335 -1.86 19.26 -2.48
N CYS A 336 -2.83 18.52 -1.95
CA CYS A 336 -3.00 18.37 -0.50
C CYS A 336 -1.74 17.81 0.18
N VAL A 337 -1.01 16.90 -0.47
CA VAL A 337 0.26 16.33 0.05
C VAL A 337 1.40 17.36 -0.01
N VAL A 338 1.45 18.19 -1.05
CA VAL A 338 2.42 19.29 -1.17
C VAL A 338 2.15 20.39 -0.13
N ASP A 339 0.89 20.80 0.02
CA ASP A 339 0.46 21.85 0.96
C ASP A 339 0.73 21.48 2.44
N LEU A 340 0.74 20.18 2.74
CA LEU A 340 1.09 19.61 4.05
C LEU A 340 2.58 19.70 4.41
N LYS A 341 3.43 20.28 3.55
CA LYS A 341 4.89 20.36 3.73
C LYS A 341 5.61 19.01 3.77
N THR A 342 5.01 17.98 3.15
CA THR A 342 5.60 16.65 3.02
C THR A 342 7.00 16.67 2.42
N LEU A 343 7.25 17.55 1.44
CA LEU A 343 8.53 17.66 0.74
C LEU A 343 9.68 18.06 1.67
N ASP A 344 9.42 18.95 2.63
CA ASP A 344 10.40 19.46 3.59
C ASP A 344 10.92 18.34 4.53
N GLU A 345 10.14 17.27 4.73
CA GLU A 345 10.47 16.14 5.59
C GLU A 345 11.25 15.01 4.87
N ILE A 346 11.25 14.95 3.53
CA ILE A 346 11.79 13.78 2.80
C ILE A 346 13.30 13.63 2.97
N ILE A 347 14.06 14.71 2.79
CA ILE A 347 15.53 14.68 2.91
C ILE A 347 15.93 14.33 4.36
N PRO A 348 15.46 15.04 5.41
CA PRO A 348 15.73 14.67 6.81
C PRO A 348 15.36 13.24 7.17
N LEU A 349 14.24 12.73 6.63
CA LEU A 349 13.83 11.34 6.84
C LEU A 349 14.80 10.34 6.18
N SER A 350 15.26 10.62 4.96
CA SER A 350 16.20 9.78 4.21
C SER A 350 17.59 9.73 4.84
N GLU A 351 18.06 10.83 5.43
CA GLU A 351 19.34 10.89 6.14
C GLU A 351 19.27 10.16 7.50
N ARG A 352 18.10 10.21 8.15
CA ARG A 352 17.86 9.59 9.47
C ARG A 352 17.63 8.08 9.38
N SER A 353 16.92 7.60 8.36
CA SER A 353 16.62 6.17 8.21
C SER A 353 17.71 5.44 7.43
N LYS A 354 18.13 4.28 7.95
CA LYS A 354 19.04 3.36 7.24
C LYS A 354 18.31 2.32 6.39
N SER A 355 16.98 2.45 6.26
CA SER A 355 16.13 1.46 5.62
C SER A 355 15.95 1.78 4.13
N THR A 356 16.44 0.91 3.24
CA THR A 356 16.19 1.07 1.79
C THR A 356 14.70 0.97 1.47
N THR A 357 13.90 0.32 2.31
CA THR A 357 12.43 0.34 2.21
C THR A 357 11.87 1.76 2.35
N VAL A 358 12.39 2.56 3.29
CA VAL A 358 11.96 3.95 3.50
C VAL A 358 12.37 4.81 2.31
N VAL A 359 13.62 4.72 1.86
CA VAL A 359 14.12 5.42 0.66
C VAL A 359 13.27 5.08 -0.58
N LYS A 360 12.93 3.81 -0.78
CA LYS A 360 12.04 3.34 -1.86
C LYS A 360 10.64 3.95 -1.78
N GLU A 361 10.03 4.04 -0.60
CA GLU A 361 8.71 4.66 -0.43
C GLU A 361 8.77 6.19 -0.61
N CYS A 362 9.87 6.86 -0.21
CA CYS A 362 10.11 8.28 -0.51
C CYS A 362 10.20 8.54 -2.02
N CYS A 363 10.99 7.75 -2.75
CA CYS A 363 11.12 7.90 -4.22
C CYS A 363 9.78 7.60 -4.94
N TRP A 364 9.02 6.62 -4.45
CA TRP A 364 7.68 6.29 -4.94
C TRP A 364 6.67 7.43 -4.72
N LEU A 365 6.69 8.06 -3.54
CA LEU A 365 5.90 9.26 -3.24
C LEU A 365 6.29 10.43 -4.16
N ILE A 366 7.58 10.72 -4.30
CA ILE A 366 8.09 11.80 -5.14
C ILE A 366 7.70 11.59 -6.62
N SER A 367 7.87 10.37 -7.16
CA SER A 367 7.51 10.10 -8.57
C SER A 367 6.02 10.31 -8.85
N ASN A 368 5.15 9.98 -7.89
CA ASN A 368 3.71 10.24 -7.97
C ASN A 368 3.36 11.75 -7.89
N ILE A 369 4.13 12.55 -7.13
CA ILE A 369 3.96 14.02 -7.09
C ILE A 369 4.41 14.65 -8.41
N ILE A 370 5.58 14.26 -8.92
CA ILE A 370 6.12 14.75 -10.22
C ILE A 370 5.18 14.40 -11.38
N ALA A 371 4.47 13.26 -11.33
CA ALA A 371 3.49 12.88 -12.35
C ALA A 371 2.27 13.82 -12.48
N GLY A 372 2.11 14.79 -11.55
CA GLY A 372 1.03 15.77 -11.54
C GLY A 372 1.28 16.99 -12.43
N THR A 373 0.86 18.16 -11.94
CA THR A 373 0.97 19.43 -12.70
C THR A 373 2.39 20.01 -12.68
N GLN A 374 2.70 20.89 -13.63
CA GLN A 374 3.97 21.64 -13.63
C GLN A 374 4.20 22.47 -12.35
N SER A 375 3.15 22.87 -11.62
CA SER A 375 3.31 23.54 -10.32
C SER A 375 3.75 22.57 -9.22
N GLN A 376 3.38 21.29 -9.32
CA GLN A 376 3.77 20.24 -8.38
C GLN A 376 5.19 19.75 -8.68
N ILE A 377 5.55 19.64 -9.97
CA ILE A 377 6.94 19.46 -10.41
C ILE A 377 7.82 20.60 -9.86
N GLN A 378 7.36 21.86 -9.99
CA GLN A 378 8.11 23.00 -9.46
C GLN A 378 8.30 22.93 -7.95
N ALA A 379 7.29 22.52 -7.19
CA ALA A 379 7.42 22.38 -5.73
C ALA A 379 8.49 21.35 -5.32
N VAL A 380 8.66 20.25 -6.09
CA VAL A 380 9.72 19.25 -5.84
C VAL A 380 11.11 19.81 -6.18
N ILE A 381 11.23 20.61 -7.24
CA ILE A 381 12.47 21.31 -7.62
C ILE A 381 12.84 22.35 -6.55
N ASP A 382 11.89 23.20 -6.16
CA ASP A 382 12.08 24.27 -5.16
C ASP A 382 12.44 23.73 -3.77
N ALA A 383 12.01 22.50 -3.45
CA ALA A 383 12.38 21.78 -2.23
C ALA A 383 13.78 21.12 -2.28
N GLY A 384 14.51 21.22 -3.39
CA GLY A 384 15.87 20.67 -3.53
C GLY A 384 15.93 19.14 -3.58
N ILE A 385 14.83 18.47 -3.93
CA ILE A 385 14.71 16.99 -3.91
C ILE A 385 15.36 16.33 -5.13
N MET A 386 15.52 17.04 -6.25
CA MET A 386 16.03 16.44 -7.48
C MET A 386 17.46 15.88 -7.36
N PRO A 387 18.44 16.56 -6.72
CA PRO A 387 19.75 15.98 -6.43
C PRO A 387 19.69 14.67 -5.63
N PHE A 388 18.77 14.56 -4.66
CA PHE A 388 18.57 13.33 -3.89
C PHE A 388 18.07 12.17 -4.78
N ILE A 389 17.08 12.43 -5.65
CA ILE A 389 16.60 11.44 -6.63
C ILE A 389 17.70 11.01 -7.60
N ILE A 390 18.52 11.96 -8.08
CA ILE A 390 19.62 11.71 -9.02
C ILE A 390 20.73 10.86 -8.39
N GLU A 391 21.02 11.03 -7.10
CA GLU A 391 21.98 10.19 -6.38
C GLU A 391 21.39 8.80 -6.08
N VAL A 392 20.13 8.70 -5.67
CA VAL A 392 19.46 7.40 -5.48
C VAL A 392 19.41 6.59 -6.78
N LEU A 393 19.21 7.24 -7.94
CA LEU A 393 19.30 6.57 -9.25
C LEU A 393 20.71 6.03 -9.53
N ARG A 394 21.76 6.72 -9.06
CA ARG A 394 23.16 6.36 -9.27
C ARG A 394 23.62 5.20 -8.39
N SER A 395 23.34 5.26 -7.08
CA SER A 395 23.98 4.42 -6.05
C SER A 395 23.00 3.64 -5.16
N GLY A 396 21.70 3.84 -5.30
CA GLY A 396 20.67 3.11 -4.55
C GLY A 396 20.60 1.61 -4.88
N ASP A 397 19.86 0.85 -4.05
CA ASP A 397 19.51 -0.53 -4.43
C ASP A 397 18.55 -0.56 -5.63
N PHE A 398 18.46 -1.69 -6.33
CA PHE A 398 17.64 -1.82 -7.54
C PHE A 398 16.18 -1.34 -7.36
N LYS A 399 15.59 -1.50 -6.16
CA LYS A 399 14.20 -1.06 -5.91
C LYS A 399 14.14 0.47 -5.78
N CYS A 400 15.12 1.07 -5.14
CA CYS A 400 15.24 2.52 -5.02
C CYS A 400 15.54 3.16 -6.38
N GLN A 401 16.48 2.60 -7.15
CA GLN A 401 16.79 3.02 -8.51
C GLN A 401 15.59 2.93 -9.45
N PHE A 402 14.77 1.88 -9.33
CA PHE A 402 13.55 1.73 -10.12
C PHE A 402 12.56 2.89 -9.89
N GLU A 403 12.24 3.21 -8.63
CA GLU A 403 11.34 4.34 -8.32
C GLU A 403 11.96 5.71 -8.66
N ALA A 404 13.27 5.87 -8.48
CA ALA A 404 14.00 7.08 -8.88
C ALA A 404 13.99 7.27 -10.41
N SER A 405 14.05 6.19 -11.20
CA SER A 405 13.93 6.24 -12.67
C SER A 405 12.55 6.77 -13.09
N TRP A 406 11.48 6.39 -12.40
CA TRP A 406 10.14 6.94 -12.62
C TRP A 406 10.05 8.41 -12.24
N ALA A 407 10.70 8.86 -11.17
CA ALA A 407 10.73 10.26 -10.79
C ALA A 407 11.36 11.15 -11.88
N VAL A 408 12.50 10.76 -12.46
CA VAL A 408 13.13 11.53 -13.54
C VAL A 408 12.38 11.44 -14.87
N ALA A 409 11.81 10.28 -15.21
CA ALA A 409 11.00 10.10 -16.42
C ALA A 409 9.69 10.91 -16.38
N ASN A 410 9.02 10.95 -15.23
CA ASN A 410 7.82 11.78 -15.05
C ASN A 410 8.15 13.28 -15.18
N LEU A 411 9.32 13.72 -14.72
CA LEU A 411 9.77 15.11 -14.88
C LEU A 411 10.03 15.42 -16.36
N ALA A 412 10.75 14.54 -17.07
CA ALA A 412 11.00 14.69 -18.50
C ALA A 412 9.70 14.76 -19.32
N GLN A 413 8.68 13.96 -18.98
CA GLN A 413 7.41 13.91 -19.71
C GLN A 413 6.44 15.06 -19.37
N GLY A 414 6.35 15.46 -18.09
CA GLY A 414 5.37 16.46 -17.63
C GLY A 414 5.92 17.89 -17.48
N GLY A 415 7.24 18.02 -17.33
CA GLY A 415 7.90 19.31 -17.09
C GLY A 415 7.91 20.23 -18.31
N ASN A 416 7.98 21.53 -18.07
CA ASN A 416 8.36 22.48 -19.13
C ASN A 416 9.89 22.51 -19.32
N SER A 417 10.36 23.10 -20.42
CA SER A 417 11.79 23.13 -20.78
C SER A 417 12.71 23.65 -19.66
N LYS A 418 12.27 24.63 -18.86
CA LYS A 418 13.08 25.12 -17.72
C LYS A 418 13.20 24.10 -16.60
N GLN A 419 12.16 23.32 -16.36
CA GLN A 419 12.13 22.26 -15.36
C GLN A 419 12.98 21.07 -15.83
N ILE A 420 12.86 20.66 -17.10
CA ILE A 420 13.70 19.61 -17.67
C ILE A 420 15.19 19.97 -17.59
N LEU A 421 15.54 21.25 -17.84
CA LEU A 421 16.91 21.74 -17.71
C LEU A 421 17.46 21.71 -16.27
N THR A 422 16.65 21.55 -15.21
CA THR A 422 17.21 21.36 -13.86
C THR A 422 17.89 20.01 -13.71
N LEU A 423 17.46 18.97 -14.46
CA LEU A 423 18.18 17.70 -14.51
C LEU A 423 19.62 17.88 -15.04
N PHE A 424 19.85 18.82 -15.96
CA PHE A 424 21.20 19.13 -16.42
C PHE A 424 21.99 19.90 -15.35
N GLN A 425 21.36 20.89 -14.71
CA GLN A 425 21.97 21.69 -13.63
C GLN A 425 22.36 20.83 -12.41
N ASP A 426 21.56 19.83 -12.07
CA ASP A 426 21.79 18.87 -10.98
C ASP A 426 22.70 17.69 -11.39
N ASN A 427 23.32 17.74 -12.58
CA ASN A 427 24.23 16.73 -13.12
C ASN A 427 23.61 15.30 -13.18
N ALA A 428 22.41 15.19 -13.76
CA ALA A 428 21.72 13.90 -13.92
C ALA A 428 22.34 12.97 -14.97
N ILE A 429 23.08 13.49 -15.97
CA ILE A 429 23.57 12.72 -17.12
C ILE A 429 24.37 11.47 -16.69
N PRO A 430 25.40 11.55 -15.82
CA PRO A 430 26.13 10.36 -15.37
C PRO A 430 25.26 9.34 -14.63
N SER A 431 24.22 9.79 -13.92
CA SER A 431 23.27 8.89 -13.25
C SER A 431 22.36 8.17 -14.26
N LEU A 432 21.91 8.87 -15.31
CA LEU A 432 21.16 8.28 -16.43
C LEU A 432 22.02 7.26 -17.19
N CYS A 433 23.27 7.61 -17.52
CA CYS A 433 24.22 6.68 -18.15
C CYS A 433 24.54 5.46 -17.27
N SER A 434 24.60 5.61 -15.95
CA SER A 434 24.70 4.48 -15.00
C SER A 434 23.44 3.60 -15.03
N ALA A 435 22.25 4.19 -15.14
CA ALA A 435 20.99 3.48 -15.27
C ALA A 435 20.89 2.66 -16.58
N LEU A 436 21.53 3.11 -17.68
CA LEU A 436 21.65 2.33 -18.93
C LEU A 436 22.43 1.01 -18.78
N LYS A 437 23.18 0.83 -17.69
CA LYS A 437 23.96 -0.39 -17.41
C LYS A 437 23.11 -1.50 -16.76
N GLN A 438 21.85 -1.22 -16.42
CA GLN A 438 20.91 -2.15 -15.78
C GLN A 438 20.26 -3.13 -16.77
N SER A 439 19.72 -4.24 -16.28
CA SER A 439 19.07 -5.28 -17.12
C SER A 439 17.54 -5.20 -17.15
N ASN A 440 16.92 -4.33 -16.34
CA ASN A 440 15.47 -4.18 -16.31
C ASN A 440 15.00 -3.23 -17.42
N VAL A 441 14.13 -3.74 -18.30
CA VAL A 441 13.71 -3.04 -19.53
C VAL A 441 12.91 -1.76 -19.23
N ASP A 442 12.10 -1.74 -18.16
CA ASP A 442 11.29 -0.56 -17.81
C ASP A 442 12.19 0.57 -17.27
N LEU A 443 13.15 0.25 -16.40
CA LEU A 443 14.18 1.18 -15.89
C LEU A 443 15.06 1.72 -17.05
N LEU A 444 15.46 0.85 -17.97
CA LEU A 444 16.20 1.25 -19.18
C LEU A 444 15.40 2.24 -20.05
N ASN A 445 14.13 1.96 -20.31
CA ASN A 445 13.26 2.87 -21.07
C ASN A 445 13.12 4.23 -20.36
N ASN A 446 12.89 4.22 -19.04
CA ASN A 446 12.82 5.46 -18.25
C ASN A 446 14.10 6.30 -18.40
N ALA A 447 15.27 5.67 -18.30
CA ALA A 447 16.55 6.35 -18.46
C ALA A 447 16.78 6.87 -19.90
N LEU A 448 16.45 6.07 -20.92
CA LEU A 448 16.59 6.44 -22.33
C LEU A 448 15.67 7.60 -22.74
N GLU A 449 14.38 7.53 -22.41
CA GLU A 449 13.41 8.60 -22.75
C GLU A 449 13.73 9.90 -21.99
N THR A 450 14.20 9.80 -20.74
CA THR A 450 14.69 10.96 -19.97
C THR A 450 15.92 11.57 -20.65
N LEU A 451 16.92 10.75 -21.02
CA LEU A 451 18.15 11.23 -21.65
C LEU A 451 17.87 11.87 -23.02
N TYR A 452 17.04 11.24 -23.85
CA TYR A 452 16.63 11.78 -25.15
C TYR A 452 15.90 13.14 -25.00
N THR A 453 14.95 13.22 -24.06
CA THR A 453 14.19 14.45 -23.82
C THR A 453 15.07 15.57 -23.26
N LEU A 454 16.02 15.22 -22.39
CA LEU A 454 16.99 16.16 -21.83
C LEU A 454 17.90 16.73 -22.93
N LEU A 455 18.53 15.88 -23.74
CA LEU A 455 19.39 16.32 -24.85
C LEU A 455 18.62 17.15 -25.89
N THR A 456 17.40 16.74 -26.24
CA THR A 456 16.51 17.51 -27.14
C THR A 456 16.21 18.90 -26.55
N THR A 457 15.96 18.98 -25.25
CA THR A 457 15.67 20.26 -24.57
C THR A 457 16.89 21.16 -24.51
N ILE A 458 18.09 20.60 -24.24
CA ILE A 458 19.36 21.34 -24.25
C ILE A 458 19.62 21.89 -25.66
N ALA A 459 19.58 21.04 -26.70
CA ALA A 459 19.77 21.46 -28.09
C ALA A 459 18.79 22.57 -28.53
N THR A 460 17.55 22.55 -28.02
CA THR A 460 16.52 23.54 -28.38
C THR A 460 16.63 24.86 -27.60
N CYS A 461 17.01 24.81 -26.31
CA CYS A 461 16.92 25.97 -25.40
C CYS A 461 18.27 26.57 -25.01
N CYS A 462 19.33 25.77 -25.01
CA CYS A 462 20.70 26.13 -24.63
C CYS A 462 21.71 25.39 -25.55
N PRO A 463 21.66 25.58 -26.89
CA PRO A 463 22.52 24.87 -27.83
C PRO A 463 24.02 25.04 -27.52
N GLU A 464 24.41 26.17 -26.92
CA GLU A 464 25.77 26.45 -26.45
C GLU A 464 26.27 25.51 -25.34
N LYS A 465 25.38 24.67 -24.79
CA LYS A 465 25.68 23.64 -23.78
C LYS A 465 25.48 22.22 -24.28
N LEU A 466 25.14 22.03 -25.56
CA LEU A 466 24.94 20.70 -26.11
C LEU A 466 26.23 19.87 -26.09
N ASP A 467 27.37 20.50 -26.37
CA ASP A 467 28.67 19.81 -26.36
C ASP A 467 29.13 19.45 -24.94
N GLU A 468 28.84 20.29 -23.94
CA GLU A 468 29.00 19.97 -22.52
C GLU A 468 28.16 18.73 -22.13
N ALA A 469 26.94 18.63 -22.64
CA ALA A 469 26.06 17.48 -22.42
C ALA A 469 26.50 16.21 -23.16
N ARG A 470 27.00 16.33 -24.40
CA ARG A 470 27.59 15.23 -25.19
C ARG A 470 28.82 14.65 -24.49
N GLN A 471 29.76 15.52 -24.12
CA GLN A 471 30.96 15.14 -23.38
C GLN A 471 30.59 14.44 -22.05
N ALA A 472 29.60 14.94 -21.31
CA ALA A 472 29.14 14.29 -20.08
C ALA A 472 28.49 12.91 -20.29
N VAL A 473 27.92 12.62 -21.49
CA VAL A 473 27.45 11.28 -21.86
C VAL A 473 28.64 10.37 -22.15
N GLU A 474 29.61 10.82 -22.95
CA GLU A 474 30.83 10.06 -23.30
C GLU A 474 31.67 9.72 -22.07
N GLU A 475 31.96 10.71 -21.21
CA GLU A 475 32.73 10.52 -19.96
C GLU A 475 32.07 9.55 -18.96
N ALA A 476 30.78 9.26 -19.11
CA ALA A 476 30.02 8.31 -18.28
C ALA A 476 29.91 6.90 -18.88
N ASP A 477 30.68 6.61 -19.94
CA ASP A 477 30.56 5.47 -20.87
C ASP A 477 29.22 5.43 -21.64
N GLY A 478 28.40 6.49 -21.57
CA GLY A 478 26.99 6.45 -22.00
C GLY A 478 26.82 6.08 -23.47
N LEU A 479 27.71 6.58 -24.33
CA LEU A 479 27.72 6.27 -25.77
C LEU A 479 27.98 4.77 -26.02
N ASP A 480 29.01 4.18 -25.38
CA ASP A 480 29.30 2.73 -25.46
C ASP A 480 28.09 1.87 -25.08
N TYR A 481 27.35 2.27 -24.04
CA TYR A 481 26.14 1.53 -23.64
C TYR A 481 24.99 1.71 -24.63
N LEU A 482 24.81 2.89 -25.22
CA LEU A 482 23.82 3.11 -26.28
C LEU A 482 24.12 2.25 -27.52
N GLU A 483 25.38 2.14 -27.94
CA GLU A 483 25.79 1.27 -29.05
C GLU A 483 25.54 -0.21 -28.73
N ARG A 484 25.93 -0.67 -27.53
CA ARG A 484 25.70 -2.05 -27.09
C ARG A 484 24.21 -2.40 -26.97
N LEU A 485 23.34 -1.43 -26.68
CA LEU A 485 21.88 -1.60 -26.74
C LEU A 485 21.39 -1.78 -28.19
N GLN A 486 22.05 -1.17 -29.19
CA GLN A 486 21.77 -1.46 -30.59
C GLN A 486 22.23 -2.88 -30.98
N GLU A 487 23.46 -3.29 -30.61
CA GLU A 487 23.99 -4.62 -30.93
C GLU A 487 23.16 -5.75 -30.32
N SER A 488 22.89 -5.67 -29.02
CA SER A 488 22.24 -6.73 -28.24
C SER A 488 20.75 -6.92 -28.57
N GLU A 489 20.12 -5.95 -29.21
CA GLU A 489 18.76 -6.05 -29.76
C GLU A 489 18.74 -6.24 -31.29
N SER A 490 19.80 -5.89 -32.05
CA SER A 490 19.90 -6.11 -33.51
C SER A 490 19.59 -7.57 -33.90
N ASP A 491 20.28 -8.52 -33.27
CA ASP A 491 20.08 -9.97 -33.47
C ASP A 491 18.64 -10.40 -33.14
N LYS A 492 18.02 -9.76 -32.16
CA LYS A 492 16.67 -10.07 -31.69
C LYS A 492 15.60 -9.42 -32.55
N VAL A 493 15.76 -8.18 -33.00
CA VAL A 493 14.82 -7.44 -33.86
C VAL A 493 14.68 -8.14 -35.21
N CYS A 494 15.78 -8.66 -35.76
CA CYS A 494 15.77 -9.49 -36.98
C CYS A 494 14.92 -10.77 -36.80
N PHE A 495 14.98 -11.40 -35.62
CA PHE A 495 14.19 -12.58 -35.26
C PHE A 495 12.72 -12.26 -34.94
N PHE A 496 12.46 -11.16 -34.21
CA PHE A 496 11.14 -10.75 -33.72
C PHE A 496 10.27 -10.11 -34.79
N ARG A 497 10.84 -9.52 -35.85
CA ARG A 497 10.08 -9.06 -37.03
C ARG A 497 9.29 -10.19 -37.73
N LYS A 498 9.55 -11.47 -37.39
CA LYS A 498 8.79 -12.65 -37.85
C LYS A 498 7.80 -13.22 -36.84
N ASN A 499 7.78 -12.77 -35.57
CA ASN A 499 6.92 -13.35 -34.52
C ASN A 499 6.36 -12.25 -33.60
N PHE A 500 5.06 -11.95 -33.73
CA PHE A 500 4.37 -10.96 -32.90
C PHE A 500 4.07 -11.53 -31.50
N ARG A 501 4.87 -11.18 -30.49
CA ARG A 501 4.57 -11.39 -29.06
C ARG A 501 4.94 -10.16 -28.23
N ARG A 502 4.20 -9.95 -27.14
CA ARG A 502 4.10 -8.65 -26.43
C ARG A 502 5.38 -8.15 -25.75
N ASN A 503 6.29 -9.04 -25.35
CA ASN A 503 7.59 -8.61 -24.82
C ASN A 503 8.41 -7.87 -25.90
N ASN A 504 8.21 -8.20 -27.17
CA ASN A 504 9.00 -7.66 -28.28
C ASN A 504 8.76 -6.16 -28.48
N GLU A 505 7.57 -5.63 -28.13
CA GLU A 505 7.25 -4.19 -28.24
C GLU A 505 8.20 -3.34 -27.36
N VAL A 506 8.42 -3.77 -26.12
CA VAL A 506 9.21 -3.02 -25.14
C VAL A 506 10.71 -3.06 -25.49
N HIS A 507 11.19 -4.20 -25.97
CA HIS A 507 12.57 -4.37 -26.48
C HIS A 507 12.82 -3.53 -27.76
N ILE A 508 11.84 -3.45 -28.67
CA ILE A 508 11.91 -2.58 -29.86
C ILE A 508 11.97 -1.10 -29.45
N GLN A 509 11.30 -0.69 -28.38
CA GLN A 509 11.36 0.69 -27.89
C GLN A 509 12.77 1.05 -27.38
N VAL A 510 13.39 0.20 -26.53
CA VAL A 510 14.79 0.37 -26.08
C VAL A 510 15.73 0.59 -27.26
N TYR A 511 15.68 -0.30 -28.26
CA TYR A 511 16.50 -0.19 -29.48
C TYR A 511 16.23 1.12 -30.23
N THR A 512 14.96 1.48 -30.43
CA THR A 512 14.56 2.64 -31.22
C THR A 512 14.97 3.95 -30.55
N THR A 513 14.81 4.07 -29.23
CA THR A 513 15.19 5.27 -28.49
C THR A 513 16.72 5.39 -28.37
N ALA A 514 17.45 4.29 -28.15
CA ALA A 514 18.92 4.30 -28.21
C ALA A 514 19.46 4.71 -29.60
N PHE A 515 18.87 4.19 -30.68
CA PHE A 515 19.20 4.60 -32.05
C PHE A 515 18.92 6.08 -32.32
N ARG A 516 17.78 6.61 -31.83
CA ARG A 516 17.45 8.04 -31.95
C ARG A 516 18.45 8.93 -31.20
N ILE A 517 18.89 8.55 -30.00
CA ILE A 517 19.88 9.33 -29.24
C ILE A 517 21.18 9.43 -30.03
N ILE A 518 21.72 8.31 -30.52
CA ILE A 518 22.97 8.30 -31.31
C ILE A 518 22.81 9.13 -32.58
N ARG A 519 21.77 8.87 -33.38
CA ARG A 519 21.52 9.59 -34.64
C ARG A 519 21.32 11.10 -34.44
N ASP A 520 20.54 11.51 -33.44
CA ASP A 520 20.14 12.91 -33.27
C ASP A 520 21.21 13.76 -32.57
N PHE A 521 22.18 13.13 -31.87
CA PHE A 521 23.15 13.86 -31.04
C PHE A 521 24.63 13.47 -31.23
N PHE A 522 24.97 12.30 -31.78
CA PHE A 522 26.35 11.77 -31.82
C PHE A 522 26.80 11.26 -33.22
N ASN A 523 26.08 11.62 -34.30
CA ASN A 523 26.52 11.34 -35.67
C ASN A 523 27.22 12.56 -36.28
N ASP A 524 28.46 12.39 -36.74
CA ASP A 524 29.34 13.45 -37.28
C ASP A 524 29.01 13.91 -38.73
N GLU A 525 27.73 14.01 -39.11
CA GLU A 525 27.37 14.43 -40.49
C GLU A 525 27.52 15.95 -40.75
N ASP A 526 27.65 16.79 -39.70
CA ASP A 526 27.77 18.25 -39.83
C ASP A 526 29.22 18.77 -39.96
N ASP A 527 30.25 18.00 -39.59
CA ASP A 527 31.66 18.45 -39.56
C ASP A 527 32.36 18.46 -40.93
N GLU A 528 31.78 17.84 -41.98
CA GLU A 528 32.38 17.78 -43.32
C GLU A 528 32.18 19.06 -44.17
N GLU A 529 31.30 19.99 -43.80
CA GLU A 529 31.04 21.19 -44.60
C GLU A 529 32.05 22.35 -44.35
N GLU A 530 32.64 22.49 -43.16
CA GLU A 530 33.56 23.61 -42.87
C GLU A 530 34.99 23.46 -43.43
N GLN A 531 35.41 22.25 -43.87
CA GLN A 531 36.80 22.03 -44.33
C GLN A 531 37.07 22.26 -45.84
N LYS A 532 36.10 22.76 -46.62
CA LYS A 532 36.32 23.07 -48.06
C LYS A 532 36.79 24.51 -48.30
N ALA A 533 38.05 24.76 -47.96
CA ALA A 533 38.77 25.97 -48.38
C ALA A 533 38.88 26.06 -49.93
N PRO A 534 38.82 27.26 -50.54
CA PRO A 534 38.76 27.41 -51.99
C PRO A 534 40.12 27.20 -52.67
N ALA A 535 40.28 26.09 -53.39
CA ALA A 535 41.40 25.90 -54.31
C ALA A 535 41.24 26.83 -55.54
N GLY A 536 42.25 27.67 -55.79
CA GLY A 536 42.16 28.76 -56.77
C GLY A 536 42.25 28.33 -58.24
N ASN A 537 41.83 29.24 -59.11
CA ASN A 537 41.99 29.15 -60.57
C ASN A 537 43.43 28.82 -60.99
N GLN A 538 43.58 27.85 -61.90
CA GLN A 538 44.65 27.89 -62.90
C GLN A 538 44.22 27.20 -64.20
N ASP A 539 44.53 27.85 -65.32
CA ASP A 539 44.04 27.51 -66.65
C ASP A 539 44.56 26.18 -67.21
N VAL A 540 43.72 25.49 -67.98
CA VAL A 540 44.19 24.57 -69.04
C VAL A 540 43.38 24.83 -70.32
N GLN A 541 44.08 25.28 -71.38
CA GLN A 541 43.52 25.47 -72.71
C GLN A 541 43.29 24.12 -73.42
N TYR A 542 42.24 24.03 -74.23
CA TYR A 542 42.04 22.92 -75.18
C TYR A 542 42.96 23.04 -76.40
N SER A 543 43.48 21.91 -76.88
CA SER A 543 43.99 21.77 -78.25
C SER A 543 44.00 20.29 -78.70
N PHE A 544 43.03 19.94 -79.55
CA PHE A 544 42.90 18.75 -80.41
C PHE A 544 42.93 17.35 -79.78
#